data_AF-A0A9E7RT55-F1
#
_entry.id   AF-A0A9E7RT55-F1
#
_cell.length_a   1.000
_cell.length_b   1.000
_cell.length_c   1.000
_cell.angle_alpha   90.00
_cell.angle_beta   90.00
_cell.angle_gamma   90.00
#
_symmetry.space_group_name_H-M   'P 1'
#
loop_
_entity.id
_entity.type
_entity.pdbx_description
1 polymer ?
#
loop_
_entity_poly.entity_id
_entity_poly.type
_entity_poly.pdbx_seq_one_letter_code
_entity_poly.pdbx_strand_id
1 'polypeptide(L)'
;MLEIRVHEIRGNCPVYREGDRIVIDDPKIDLERTDALCTHALSTILHYTTILERNWCPLELGLTVEGDEESAYMQCIDPGRPYTHGGTVIFRCRRIR
;
A
#
# COMPACT_ATOMS: atom_id res chain seq x y z
N MET A 1 7.48 10.14 6.41
CA MET A 1 6.66 9.05 6.99
C MET A 1 5.37 8.88 6.23
N LEU A 2 5.10 7.64 5.84
CA LEU A 2 3.93 7.20 5.10
C LEU A 2 3.09 6.25 5.96
N GLU A 3 1.77 6.42 5.89
CA GLU A 3 0.80 5.44 6.37
C GLU A 3 0.17 4.75 5.16
N ILE A 4 0.29 3.43 5.09
CA ILE A 4 -0.28 2.60 4.05
C ILE A 4 -1.37 1.74 4.69
N ARG A 5 -2.61 1.96 4.28
CA ARG A 5 -3.78 1.22 4.77
C ARG A 5 -4.25 0.22 3.76
N VAL A 6 -4.67 -0.94 4.23
CA VAL A 6 -5.47 -1.88 3.44
C VAL A 6 -6.85 -1.24 3.23
N HIS A 7 -7.08 -0.74 2.03
CA HIS A 7 -8.29 0.01 1.68
C HIS A 7 -9.44 -0.90 1.26
N GLU A 8 -9.14 -1.92 0.46
CA GLU A 8 -10.11 -2.86 -0.08
C GLU A 8 -9.45 -4.22 -0.32
N ILE A 9 -10.14 -5.32 -0.02
CA ILE A 9 -9.72 -6.67 -0.42
C ILE A 9 -10.73 -7.24 -1.41
N ARG A 10 -10.28 -7.52 -2.63
CA ARG A 10 -11.07 -8.19 -3.67
C ARG A 10 -10.71 -9.66 -3.74
N GLY A 11 -11.57 -10.51 -3.19
CA GLY A 11 -11.33 -11.95 -3.06
C GLY A 11 -10.84 -12.30 -1.66
N ASN A 12 -9.68 -12.95 -1.55
CA ASN A 12 -9.16 -13.42 -0.27
C ASN A 12 -7.68 -13.05 -0.09
N CYS A 13 -7.31 -12.53 1.09
CA CYS A 13 -5.92 -12.37 1.50
C CYS A 13 -5.67 -13.13 2.81
N PRO A 14 -4.66 -14.02 2.88
CA PRO A 14 -4.36 -14.75 4.11
C PRO A 14 -3.56 -13.93 5.14
N VAL A 15 -3.03 -12.76 4.75
CA VAL A 15 -2.19 -11.92 5.61
C VAL A 15 -2.94 -10.71 6.16
N TYR A 16 -3.64 -9.99 5.27
CA TYR A 16 -4.24 -8.70 5.60
C TYR A 16 -5.75 -8.78 5.83
N ARG A 17 -6.25 -7.82 6.62
CA ARG A 17 -7.66 -7.45 6.75
C ARG A 17 -7.85 -5.99 6.36
N GLU A 18 -9.06 -5.63 5.93
CA GLU A 18 -9.40 -4.23 5.65
C GLU A 18 -9.17 -3.36 6.91
N GLY A 19 -8.48 -2.24 6.72
CA GLY A 19 -8.09 -1.34 7.81
C GLY A 19 -6.71 -1.59 8.42
N ASP A 20 -6.06 -2.75 8.17
CA ASP A 20 -4.69 -3.01 8.60
C ASP A 20 -3.74 -1.92 8.06
N ARG A 21 -2.71 -1.62 8.84
CA ARG A 21 -1.77 -0.53 8.58
C ARG A 21 -0.35 -1.02 8.45
N ILE A 22 0.40 -0.35 7.60
CA ILE A 22 1.85 -0.42 7.49
C ILE A 22 2.36 1.01 7.60
N VAL A 23 3.31 1.26 8.50
CA VAL A 23 3.91 2.58 8.69
C VAL A 23 5.37 2.53 8.28
N ILE A 24 5.74 3.42 7.35
CA ILE A 24 7.11 3.55 6.85
C ILE A 24 7.63 4.93 7.23
N ASP A 25 8.79 4.96 7.87
CA ASP A 25 9.53 6.15 8.27
C ASP A 25 10.93 5.94 7.71
N ASP A 26 11.14 6.32 6.45
CA ASP A 26 12.35 5.99 5.68
C ASP A 26 13.62 6.17 6.52
N PRO A 27 14.51 5.15 6.62
CA PRO A 27 14.51 3.88 5.88
C PRO A 27 13.90 2.68 6.63
N LYS A 28 13.14 2.91 7.71
CA LYS A 28 12.58 1.83 8.55
C LYS A 28 11.08 1.62 8.32
N ILE A 29 10.66 0.38 8.53
CA ILE A 29 9.25 0.06 8.79
C ILE A 29 9.05 0.15 10.31
N ASP A 30 8.06 0.92 10.74
CA ASP A 30 7.69 1.04 12.14
C ASP A 30 6.83 -0.17 12.53
N LEU A 31 7.48 -1.15 13.17
CA LEU A 31 6.84 -2.41 13.56
C LEU A 31 5.82 -2.25 14.69
N GLU A 32 5.93 -1.20 15.52
CA GLU A 32 4.96 -0.96 16.60
C GLU A 32 3.62 -0.43 16.06
N ARG A 33 3.65 0.21 14.89
CA ARG A 33 2.48 0.80 14.23
C ARG A 33 2.04 0.05 12.97
N THR A 34 2.59 -1.13 12.73
CA THR A 34 2.29 -1.99 11.59
C THR A 34 1.58 -3.25 12.05
N ASP A 35 0.38 -3.50 11.52
CA ASP A 35 -0.47 -4.61 11.96
C ASP A 35 -0.05 -5.95 11.32
N ALA A 36 0.40 -5.92 10.07
CA ALA A 36 0.83 -7.09 9.32
C ALA A 36 1.83 -6.74 8.22
N LEU A 37 2.66 -7.72 7.82
CA LEU A 37 3.60 -7.59 6.70
C LEU A 37 3.52 -8.81 5.78
N CYS A 38 3.30 -8.55 4.50
CA CYS A 38 3.33 -9.55 3.43
C CYS A 38 4.52 -9.28 2.50
N THR A 39 5.41 -10.26 2.35
CA THR A 39 6.57 -10.16 1.45
C THR A 39 6.19 -9.93 0.00
N HIS A 40 5.03 -10.46 -0.46
CA HIS A 40 4.50 -10.18 -1.80
C HIS A 40 3.99 -8.74 -1.98
N ALA A 41 3.44 -8.13 -0.93
CA ALA A 41 2.97 -6.74 -1.03
C ALA A 41 4.13 -5.74 -0.93
N LEU A 42 5.17 -6.09 -0.16
CA LEU A 42 6.35 -5.24 0.01
C LEU A 42 7.04 -4.91 -1.31
N SER A 43 7.06 -5.84 -2.29
CA SER A 43 7.67 -5.55 -3.60
C SER A 43 7.03 -4.36 -4.31
N THR A 44 5.70 -4.23 -4.26
CA THR A 44 4.99 -3.09 -4.85
C THR A 44 5.14 -1.84 -3.99
N ILE A 45 4.97 -1.97 -2.67
CA ILE A 45 5.02 -0.83 -1.75
C ILE A 45 6.39 -0.14 -1.81
N LEU A 46 7.47 -0.92 -1.68
CA LEU A 46 8.84 -0.39 -1.64
C LEU A 46 9.28 0.29 -2.95
N HIS A 47 8.62 -0.01 -4.07
CA HIS A 47 8.90 0.65 -5.34
C HIS A 47 8.60 2.15 -5.28
N TYR A 48 7.58 2.57 -4.50
CA TYR A 48 7.11 3.95 -4.45
C TYR A 48 7.47 4.69 -3.17
N THR A 49 7.83 4.01 -2.09
CA THR A 49 8.02 4.63 -0.77
C THR A 49 9.06 5.73 -0.77
N THR A 50 10.22 5.50 -1.39
CA THR A 50 11.31 6.48 -1.40
C THR A 50 10.93 7.78 -2.08
N ILE A 51 10.25 7.70 -3.23
CA ILE A 51 9.82 8.91 -3.95
C ILE A 51 8.68 9.60 -3.22
N LEU A 52 7.63 8.86 -2.80
CA LEU A 52 6.47 9.45 -2.14
C LEU A 52 6.82 10.10 -0.79
N GLU A 53 7.80 9.55 -0.06
CA GLU A 53 8.25 10.15 1.19
C GLU A 53 9.08 11.43 0.96
N ARG A 54 9.94 11.46 -0.07
CA ARG A 54 10.77 12.62 -0.39
C ARG A 54 10.01 13.73 -1.11
N ASN A 55 9.20 13.37 -2.09
CA ASN A 55 8.40 14.26 -2.92
C ASN A 55 7.00 13.67 -3.11
N TRP A 56 6.01 14.27 -2.48
CA TRP A 56 4.64 13.80 -2.59
C TRP A 56 4.04 14.22 -3.95
N CYS A 57 4.12 13.33 -4.94
CA CYS A 57 3.62 13.57 -6.31
C CYS A 57 2.76 12.43 -6.88
N PRO A 58 1.74 11.92 -6.16
CA PRO A 58 1.00 10.72 -6.57
C PRO A 58 0.24 10.88 -7.90
N LEU A 59 -0.23 12.09 -8.22
CA LEU A 59 -0.93 12.35 -9.48
C LEU A 59 0.00 12.21 -10.69
N GLU A 60 1.20 12.80 -10.61
CA GLU A 60 2.23 12.70 -11.65
C GLU A 60 2.67 11.25 -11.86
N LEU A 61 2.76 10.47 -10.78
CA LEU A 61 3.12 9.05 -10.82
C LEU A 61 1.96 8.14 -11.28
N GLY A 62 0.77 8.68 -11.55
CA GLY A 62 -0.41 7.89 -11.94
C GLY A 62 -0.95 7.00 -10.84
N LEU A 63 -0.67 7.32 -9.56
CA LEU A 63 -1.12 6.56 -8.39
C LEU A 63 -2.45 7.07 -7.83
N THR A 64 -2.99 8.16 -8.35
CA THR A 64 -4.28 8.72 -7.93
C THR A 64 -4.94 9.49 -9.09
N VAL A 65 -6.14 9.99 -8.84
CA VAL A 65 -6.92 10.81 -9.77
C VAL A 65 -6.95 12.28 -9.31
N GLU A 66 -7.29 13.19 -10.23
CA GLU A 66 -7.52 14.60 -9.89
C GLU A 66 -8.58 14.72 -8.78
N GLY A 67 -8.28 15.51 -7.74
CA GLY A 67 -9.12 15.70 -6.57
C GLY A 67 -8.90 14.72 -5.39
N ASP A 68 -8.01 13.73 -5.52
CA ASP A 68 -7.56 12.86 -4.41
C ASP A 68 -6.01 12.81 -4.33
N GLU A 69 -5.35 13.95 -4.55
CA GLU A 69 -3.90 14.10 -4.55
C GLU A 69 -3.26 13.83 -3.18
N GLU A 70 -4.05 13.83 -2.10
CA GLU A 70 -3.61 13.44 -0.75
C GLU A 70 -3.47 11.91 -0.59
N SER A 71 -3.78 11.13 -1.64
CA SER A 71 -3.72 9.68 -1.64
C SER A 71 -2.84 9.15 -2.77
N ALA A 72 -2.20 8.01 -2.52
CA ALA A 72 -1.60 7.17 -3.55
C ALA A 72 -2.16 5.75 -3.41
N TYR A 73 -2.61 5.14 -4.49
CA TYR A 73 -3.14 3.79 -4.49
C TYR A 73 -2.15 2.82 -5.13
N MET A 74 -1.98 1.66 -4.49
CA MET A 74 -1.13 0.57 -4.95
C MET A 74 -1.89 -0.72 -4.76
N GLN A 75 -1.52 -1.77 -5.49
CA GLN A 75 -2.15 -3.09 -5.34
C GLN A 75 -1.12 -4.19 -5.07
N CYS A 76 -1.52 -5.23 -4.33
CA CYS A 76 -0.71 -6.44 -4.23
C CYS A 76 -0.61 -7.15 -5.59
N ILE A 77 0.41 -7.99 -5.74
CA ILE A 77 0.70 -8.69 -7.00
C ILE A 77 -0.15 -9.93 -7.26
N ASP A 78 -0.99 -10.36 -6.29
CA ASP A 78 -1.80 -11.57 -6.44
C ASP A 78 -2.94 -11.31 -7.46
N PRO A 79 -2.95 -12.02 -8.60
CA PRO A 79 -3.94 -11.81 -9.65
C PRO A 79 -5.33 -12.36 -9.31
N GLY A 80 -5.46 -13.16 -8.24
CA GLY A 80 -6.71 -13.81 -7.87
C GLY A 80 -7.15 -14.90 -8.85
N ARG A 81 -8.43 -15.29 -8.77
CA ARG A 81 -9.02 -16.32 -9.63
C ARG A 81 -9.10 -15.86 -11.10
N PRO A 82 -8.89 -16.77 -12.09
CA PRO A 82 -8.75 -18.23 -11.93
C PRO A 82 -7.32 -18.72 -11.62
N TYR A 83 -6.33 -17.83 -11.51
CA TYR A 83 -4.91 -18.21 -11.41
C TYR A 83 -4.48 -18.58 -9.98
N THR A 84 -5.06 -17.94 -8.98
CA THR A 84 -4.85 -18.26 -7.56
C THR A 84 -6.19 -18.38 -6.84
N HIS A 85 -6.18 -18.90 -5.61
CA HIS A 85 -7.33 -18.84 -4.70
C HIS A 85 -7.33 -17.58 -3.83
N GLY A 86 -6.34 -16.70 -4.02
CA GLY A 86 -6.22 -15.43 -3.32
C GLY A 86 -7.07 -14.35 -3.97
N GLY A 87 -6.58 -13.13 -3.89
CA GLY A 87 -7.27 -11.93 -4.33
C GLY A 87 -6.36 -10.72 -4.23
N THR A 88 -6.81 -9.63 -4.82
CA THR A 88 -6.06 -8.38 -4.86
C THR A 88 -6.37 -7.52 -3.65
N VAL A 89 -5.32 -7.00 -3.02
CA VAL A 89 -5.42 -6.01 -1.95
C VAL A 89 -5.10 -4.65 -2.53
N ILE A 90 -6.00 -3.69 -2.37
CA ILE A 90 -5.76 -2.29 -2.70
C ILE A 90 -5.30 -1.58 -1.44
N PHE A 91 -4.14 -0.94 -1.53
CA PHE A 91 -3.56 -0.12 -0.48
C PHE A 91 -3.78 1.36 -0.79
N ARG A 92 -4.16 2.14 0.24
CA ARG A 92 -4.15 3.60 0.20
C ARG A 92 -3.00 4.11 1.05
N CYS A 93 -2.05 4.77 0.42
CA CYS A 93 -0.94 5.44 1.06
C CYS A 93 -1.25 6.92 1.23
N ARG A 94 -0.86 7.48 2.37
CA ARG A 94 -0.92 8.90 2.70
C ARG A 94 0.35 9.34 3.41
N ARG A 95 0.73 10.60 3.21
CA ARG A 95 1.78 11.23 4.01
C ARG A 95 1.21 11.67 5.35
N ILE A 96 1.90 11.34 6.44
CA ILE A 96 1.45 11.66 7.81
C ILE A 96 2.43 12.56 8.59
N ARG A 97 3.45 13.09 7.90
CA ARG A 97 4.43 14.08 8.39
C ARG A 97 4.96 14.93 7.25
#